data_AF-A0A6A4I3Y3-F1
#
_entry.id   AF-A0A6A4I3Y3-F1
#
_cell.length_a   1.000
_cell.length_b   1.000
_cell.length_c   1.000
_cell.angle_alpha   90.00
_cell.angle_beta   90.00
_cell.angle_gamma   90.00
#
_symmetry.space_group_name_H-M   'P 1'
#
loop_
_entity.id
_entity.type
_entity.pdbx_description
1 polymer ?
#
loop_
_entity_poly.entity_id
_entity_poly.type
_entity_poly.pdbx_seq_one_letter_code
_entity_poly.pdbx_strand_id
1 'polypeptide(L)'
;MVLQRYDQLYRKSSKTLNGIPPWKLFTFTFWGSPIGWQKFMAPQEPWSYNPLGGEWNLVPYQMPDNQFYLGYHLSECQNISYIAPSERKDQVLILANRSASFHRPYNMLDISRWPSIVKGIAGELINLSENEDGYPIPKGLVGLGPQDREAYSLLLRDSKASLGIGHPQLSTGPYASLCHGVPVILPFKSRRCPAHPPSTDWCGFTGNLNLHQHGAIASTLSEPFVYMVDVEERKDDLVATIWRAMKTPIEPIVFPEMTVEALTRRVEDYFHIDWKELAARRMLDRGWNEVVTQEFMYAWLEKHPVTPQIP
;
A
#
# COMPACT_ATOMS: atom_id res chain seq x y z
N MET A 1 15.87 -9.31 -5.73
CA MET A 1 17.14 -9.44 -6.50
C MET A 1 18.14 -8.29 -6.25
N VAL A 2 17.74 -7.13 -5.69
CA VAL A 2 18.67 -6.00 -5.42
C VAL A 2 19.46 -6.13 -4.10
N LEU A 3 18.93 -6.83 -3.08
CA LEU A 3 19.57 -6.93 -1.75
C LEU A 3 20.62 -8.05 -1.61
N GLN A 4 20.58 -9.11 -2.43
CA GLN A 4 21.61 -10.17 -2.39
C GLN A 4 23.02 -9.62 -2.70
N ARG A 5 23.13 -8.48 -3.40
CA ARG A 5 24.41 -7.81 -3.65
C ARG A 5 24.89 -6.89 -2.52
N TYR A 6 24.01 -6.40 -1.64
CA TYR A 6 24.40 -5.54 -0.52
C TYR A 6 24.89 -6.35 0.70
N ASP A 7 24.38 -7.55 0.90
CA ASP A 7 24.76 -8.43 2.00
C ASP A 7 26.24 -8.86 1.93
N GLN A 8 26.85 -8.86 0.73
CA GLN A 8 28.29 -9.15 0.56
C GLN A 8 29.21 -7.94 0.78
N LEU A 9 28.70 -6.71 0.65
CA LEU A 9 29.52 -5.48 0.71
C LEU A 9 29.62 -4.88 2.11
N TYR A 10 28.65 -5.16 3.00
CA TYR A 10 28.53 -4.46 4.28
C TYR A 10 28.43 -5.37 5.50
N ARG A 11 28.49 -6.69 5.31
CA ARG A 11 28.74 -7.65 6.39
C ARG A 11 30.12 -7.37 6.98
N LYS A 12 30.27 -7.58 8.30
CA LYS A 12 31.58 -7.52 8.96
C LYS A 12 32.51 -8.50 8.22
N SER A 13 33.50 -7.94 7.54
CA SER A 13 34.46 -8.68 6.70
C SER A 13 35.85 -8.16 7.00
N SER A 14 36.88 -8.81 6.47
CA SER A 14 38.26 -8.28 6.53
C SER A 14 38.40 -6.87 5.92
N LYS A 15 37.41 -6.40 5.13
CA LYS A 15 37.38 -5.05 4.51
C LYS A 15 36.44 -4.05 5.23
N THR A 16 35.60 -4.51 6.15
CA THR A 16 34.58 -3.71 6.87
C THR A 16 34.58 -4.10 8.34
N LEU A 17 35.67 -3.77 9.05
CA LEU A 17 35.93 -4.23 10.42
C LEU A 17 34.86 -3.80 11.44
N ASN A 18 34.14 -2.70 11.18
CA ASN A 18 33.20 -2.06 12.13
C ASN A 18 31.72 -2.13 11.72
N GLY A 19 31.37 -2.87 10.64
CA GLY A 19 29.99 -2.94 10.13
C GLY A 19 29.47 -1.63 9.50
N ILE A 20 28.14 -1.50 9.33
CA ILE A 20 27.50 -0.27 8.83
C ILE A 20 27.35 0.71 10.00
N PRO A 21 27.84 1.96 9.87
CA PRO A 21 27.62 2.99 10.88
C PRO A 21 26.12 3.20 11.16
N PRO A 22 25.70 3.35 12.43
CA PRO A 22 24.29 3.47 12.79
C PRO A 22 23.53 4.56 12.03
N TRP A 23 24.16 5.71 11.79
CA TRP A 23 23.59 6.81 11.02
C TRP A 23 23.42 6.54 9.51
N LYS A 24 23.90 5.40 9.00
CA LYS A 24 23.72 4.94 7.62
C LYS A 24 22.77 3.74 7.51
N LEU A 25 22.23 3.24 8.63
CA LEU A 25 21.33 2.09 8.66
C LEU A 25 19.93 2.55 8.28
N PHE A 26 19.66 2.73 6.99
CA PHE A 26 18.33 3.12 6.52
C PHE A 26 17.59 1.94 5.91
N THR A 27 16.28 1.94 6.09
CA THR A 27 15.40 0.91 5.57
C THR A 27 14.38 1.55 4.63
N PHE A 28 14.38 1.13 3.37
CA PHE A 28 13.27 1.44 2.49
C PHE A 28 12.22 0.34 2.63
N THR A 29 11.04 0.68 3.15
CA THR A 29 9.96 -0.29 3.36
C THR A 29 8.63 0.27 2.90
N PHE A 30 7.92 -0.54 2.11
CA PHE A 30 6.59 -0.17 1.63
C PHE A 30 5.52 -0.29 2.73
N TRP A 31 5.79 -1.10 3.76
CA TRP A 31 4.80 -1.51 4.78
C TRP A 31 5.03 -0.85 6.14
N GLY A 32 6.10 -0.06 6.27
CA GLY A 32 6.53 0.48 7.56
C GLY A 32 6.97 -0.62 8.53
N SER A 33 7.06 -0.26 9.81
CA SER A 33 7.36 -1.19 10.90
C SER A 33 6.72 -0.71 12.20
N PRO A 34 5.54 -1.23 12.57
CA PRO A 34 4.90 -0.89 13.84
C PRO A 34 5.79 -1.27 15.03
N ILE A 35 5.77 -0.46 16.08
CA ILE A 35 6.47 -0.81 17.33
C ILE A 35 5.95 -2.15 17.86
N GLY A 36 6.87 -3.06 18.21
CA GLY A 36 6.53 -4.39 18.72
C GLY A 36 6.02 -5.36 17.65
N TRP A 37 5.86 -4.95 16.40
CA TRP A 37 5.54 -5.84 15.29
C TRP A 37 6.81 -6.41 14.67
N GLN A 38 7.52 -7.27 15.41
CA GLN A 38 8.58 -8.10 14.83
C GLN A 38 8.02 -9.30 14.05
N LYS A 39 6.78 -9.19 13.57
CA LYS A 39 6.01 -10.25 12.90
C LYS A 39 5.55 -9.86 11.49
N PHE A 40 5.95 -8.70 10.96
CA PHE A 40 5.76 -8.48 9.52
C PHE A 40 6.80 -9.32 8.77
N MET A 41 6.47 -10.61 8.67
CA MET A 41 7.26 -11.67 8.08
C MET A 41 8.68 -11.81 8.64
N ALA A 42 9.06 -11.30 9.82
CA ALA A 42 10.48 -11.16 10.21
C ALA A 42 11.37 -12.43 10.32
N PRO A 43 10.91 -13.69 10.35
CA PRO A 43 11.81 -14.80 10.03
C PRO A 43 12.16 -14.90 8.52
N GLN A 44 11.35 -14.28 7.66
CA GLN A 44 11.39 -14.26 6.19
C GLN A 44 11.70 -12.86 5.59
N GLU A 45 11.38 -11.76 6.29
CA GLU A 45 11.52 -10.36 5.87
C GLU A 45 12.05 -9.43 6.98
N PRO A 46 13.22 -9.72 7.57
CA PRO A 46 13.84 -8.88 8.61
C PRO A 46 14.23 -7.48 8.14
N TRP A 47 14.13 -7.21 6.84
CA TRP A 47 14.51 -5.96 6.19
C TRP A 47 13.53 -4.81 6.44
N SER A 48 12.32 -5.04 6.97
CA SER A 48 11.33 -3.97 7.21
C SER A 48 11.51 -3.25 8.55
N TYR A 49 12.20 -3.86 9.51
CA TYR A 49 12.45 -3.29 10.84
C TYR A 49 13.78 -2.54 10.89
N ASN A 50 13.80 -1.38 11.53
CA ASN A 50 15.02 -0.65 11.81
C ASN A 50 15.29 -0.56 13.32
N PRO A 51 16.47 -1.02 13.78
CA PRO A 51 16.78 -1.05 15.21
C PRO A 51 16.89 0.33 15.85
N LEU A 52 17.06 1.40 15.09
CA LEU A 52 17.16 2.76 15.62
C LEU A 52 15.80 3.44 15.77
N GLY A 53 14.74 2.93 15.13
CA GLY A 53 13.38 3.48 15.22
C GLY A 53 12.76 3.76 13.86
N GLY A 54 11.50 4.20 13.88
CA GLY A 54 10.73 4.49 12.66
C GLY A 54 11.35 5.59 11.80
N GLU A 55 12.09 6.53 12.39
CA GLU A 55 12.67 7.66 11.65
C GLU A 55 13.69 7.21 10.60
N TRP A 56 14.28 6.00 10.74
CA TRP A 56 15.19 5.40 9.77
C TRP A 56 14.49 4.57 8.70
N ASN A 57 13.16 4.44 8.78
CA ASN A 57 12.34 3.79 7.77
C ASN A 57 11.78 4.85 6.82
N LEU A 58 12.13 4.73 5.54
CA LEU A 58 11.56 5.53 4.47
C LEU A 58 10.34 4.81 3.92
N VAL A 59 9.17 5.44 4.07
CA VAL A 59 7.86 4.85 3.75
C VAL A 59 7.10 5.66 2.69
N PRO A 60 6.23 5.01 1.90
CA PRO A 60 5.46 5.66 0.84
C PRO A 60 4.25 6.46 1.33
N TYR A 61 3.86 6.33 2.60
CA TYR A 61 2.68 6.99 3.18
C TYR A 61 3.02 7.60 4.54
N GLN A 62 2.20 8.54 5.01
CA GLN A 62 2.29 9.04 6.38
C GLN A 62 1.80 7.94 7.34
N MET A 63 2.73 7.07 7.74
CA MET A 63 2.47 5.95 8.64
C MET A 63 2.72 6.36 10.10
N PRO A 64 2.14 5.64 11.08
CA PRO A 64 2.37 5.90 12.51
C PRO A 64 3.82 5.62 12.94
N ASP A 65 4.13 5.88 14.22
CA ASP A 65 5.44 5.61 14.84
C ASP A 65 6.62 6.34 14.19
N ASN A 66 6.42 7.60 13.82
CA ASN A 66 7.45 8.51 13.30
C ASN A 66 8.24 7.95 12.11
N GLN A 67 7.58 7.16 11.25
CA GLN A 67 8.20 6.68 10.02
C GLN A 67 8.49 7.89 9.12
N PHE A 68 9.64 7.89 8.44
CA PHE A 68 9.95 8.99 7.53
C PHE A 68 9.09 8.88 6.27
N TYR A 69 8.10 9.77 6.14
CA TYR A 69 7.27 9.86 4.94
C TYR A 69 8.10 10.38 3.76
N LEU A 70 8.62 9.46 2.96
CA LEU A 70 9.28 9.78 1.70
C LEU A 70 8.23 10.08 0.62
N GLY A 71 7.22 9.22 0.52
CA GLY A 71 6.20 9.30 -0.51
C GLY A 71 6.71 8.94 -1.90
N TYR A 72 5.92 9.30 -2.91
CA TYR A 72 6.23 9.09 -4.32
C TYR A 72 5.53 10.15 -5.16
N HIS A 73 5.94 10.25 -6.42
CA HIS A 73 5.32 11.10 -7.43
C HIS A 73 4.60 10.22 -8.47
N LEU A 74 3.40 10.66 -8.88
CA LEU A 74 2.61 10.00 -9.92
C LEU A 74 2.69 10.80 -11.21
N SER A 75 3.57 10.37 -12.10
CA SER A 75 3.80 11.00 -13.41
C SER A 75 2.56 11.07 -14.29
N GLU A 76 1.69 10.07 -14.21
CA GLU A 76 0.43 9.98 -14.94
C GLU A 76 -0.55 11.09 -14.58
N CYS A 77 -0.42 11.68 -13.39
CA CYS A 77 -1.28 12.77 -12.93
C CYS A 77 -0.85 14.15 -13.44
N GLN A 78 0.22 14.27 -14.23
CA GLN A 78 0.67 15.56 -14.78
C GLN A 78 -0.01 15.93 -16.10
N ASN A 79 -0.32 14.93 -16.93
CA ASN A 79 -0.91 15.12 -18.26
C ASN A 79 -2.33 14.56 -18.30
N ILE A 80 -3.20 15.09 -17.43
CA ILE A 80 -4.58 14.63 -17.32
C ILE A 80 -5.38 15.21 -18.50
N SER A 81 -5.67 14.36 -19.48
CA SER A 81 -6.74 14.64 -20.44
C SER A 81 -8.07 14.45 -19.71
N TYR A 82 -8.70 15.52 -19.26
CA TYR A 82 -10.01 15.43 -18.60
C TYR A 82 -11.11 15.10 -19.62
N ILE A 83 -11.99 14.17 -19.25
CA ILE A 83 -13.24 13.87 -19.97
C ILE A 83 -14.40 14.08 -19.01
N ALA A 84 -15.46 14.73 -19.49
CA ALA A 84 -16.64 15.01 -18.67
C ALA A 84 -17.28 13.69 -18.20
N PRO A 85 -17.75 13.59 -16.95
CA PRO A 85 -18.37 12.39 -16.39
C PRO A 85 -19.48 11.77 -17.25
N SER A 86 -20.24 12.60 -17.97
CA SER A 86 -21.31 12.18 -18.89
C SER A 86 -20.81 11.49 -20.16
N GLU A 87 -19.56 11.73 -20.55
CA GLU A 87 -18.91 11.18 -21.75
C GLU A 87 -18.12 9.90 -21.43
N ARG A 88 -17.95 9.57 -20.14
CA ARG A 88 -17.26 8.35 -19.72
C ARG A 88 -18.09 7.11 -19.99
N LYS A 89 -17.41 6.01 -20.30
CA LYS A 89 -18.04 4.71 -20.52
C LYS A 89 -18.69 4.22 -19.24
N ASP A 90 -19.81 3.52 -19.35
CA ASP A 90 -20.43 2.81 -18.23
C ASP A 90 -19.60 1.58 -17.86
N GLN A 91 -18.43 1.83 -17.28
CA GLN A 91 -17.49 0.80 -16.88
C GLN A 91 -16.86 1.10 -15.51
N VAL A 92 -16.53 0.02 -14.79
CA VAL A 92 -15.83 0.03 -13.51
C VAL A 92 -14.52 -0.72 -13.68
N LEU A 93 -13.41 -0.06 -13.35
CA LEU A 93 -12.09 -0.67 -13.42
C LEU A 93 -11.78 -1.45 -12.15
N ILE A 94 -11.53 -2.75 -12.26
CA ILE A 94 -11.16 -3.60 -11.13
C ILE A 94 -9.67 -3.42 -10.82
N LEU A 95 -9.35 -3.08 -9.57
CA LEU A 95 -7.97 -2.98 -9.07
C LEU A 95 -7.42 -4.37 -8.76
N ALA A 96 -6.98 -5.08 -9.80
CA ALA A 96 -6.32 -6.38 -9.70
C ALA A 96 -5.22 -6.52 -10.75
N ASN A 97 -3.99 -6.77 -10.32
CA ASN A 97 -2.85 -6.97 -11.24
C ASN A 97 -2.64 -8.44 -11.62
N ARG A 98 -3.15 -9.36 -10.80
CA ARG A 98 -2.88 -10.80 -10.86
C ARG A 98 -4.17 -11.56 -10.62
N SER A 99 -4.51 -12.54 -11.45
CA SER A 99 -5.77 -13.28 -11.30
C SER A 99 -5.82 -14.08 -9.99
N ALA A 100 -4.67 -14.46 -9.43
CA ALA A 100 -4.58 -15.03 -8.08
C ALA A 100 -5.17 -14.11 -6.99
N SER A 101 -5.23 -12.79 -7.24
CA SER A 101 -5.83 -11.81 -6.33
C SER A 101 -7.35 -11.97 -6.18
N PHE A 102 -8.03 -12.78 -7.00
CA PHE A 102 -9.44 -13.11 -6.80
C PHE A 102 -9.64 -14.33 -5.87
N HIS A 103 -8.59 -15.13 -5.65
CA HIS A 103 -8.68 -16.46 -5.01
C HIS A 103 -7.94 -16.56 -3.68
N ARG A 104 -7.31 -15.49 -3.19
CA ARG A 104 -6.58 -15.58 -1.92
C ARG A 104 -7.56 -15.85 -0.79
N PRO A 105 -7.25 -16.78 0.13
CA PRO A 105 -8.13 -17.15 1.24
C PRO A 105 -8.43 -15.98 2.19
N TYR A 106 -7.60 -14.92 2.15
CA TYR A 106 -7.76 -13.73 2.98
C TYR A 106 -8.24 -12.49 2.21
N ASN A 107 -8.66 -12.66 0.94
CA ASN A 107 -9.26 -11.59 0.18
C ASN A 107 -10.46 -11.01 0.91
N MET A 108 -10.63 -9.70 0.80
CA MET A 108 -11.78 -9.02 1.37
C MET A 108 -13.03 -9.28 0.52
N LEU A 109 -12.88 -9.38 -0.80
CA LEU A 109 -13.96 -9.72 -1.71
C LEU A 109 -13.87 -11.19 -2.13
N ASP A 110 -14.72 -12.03 -1.55
CA ASP A 110 -14.81 -13.45 -1.86
C ASP A 110 -15.28 -13.70 -3.30
N ILE A 111 -14.70 -14.71 -3.96
CA ILE A 111 -14.99 -15.02 -5.36
C ILE A 111 -16.46 -15.39 -5.61
N SER A 112 -17.15 -15.96 -4.63
CA SER A 112 -18.56 -16.33 -4.70
C SER A 112 -19.49 -15.13 -4.88
N ARG A 113 -19.01 -13.90 -4.64
CA ARG A 113 -19.81 -12.67 -4.77
C ARG A 113 -19.87 -12.14 -6.20
N TRP A 114 -18.93 -12.51 -7.07
CA TRP A 114 -18.85 -11.99 -8.45
C TRP A 114 -20.10 -12.22 -9.30
N PRO A 115 -20.78 -13.38 -9.26
CA PRO A 115 -22.02 -13.56 -10.01
C PRO A 115 -23.08 -12.51 -9.66
N SER A 116 -23.23 -12.18 -8.37
CA SER A 116 -24.17 -11.15 -7.91
C SER A 116 -23.73 -9.74 -8.30
N ILE A 117 -22.43 -9.44 -8.26
CA ILE A 117 -21.88 -8.16 -8.68
C ILE A 117 -22.09 -7.95 -10.17
N VAL A 118 -21.69 -8.93 -11.00
CA VAL A 118 -21.85 -8.90 -12.46
C VAL A 118 -23.32 -8.72 -12.83
N LYS A 119 -24.24 -9.45 -12.17
CA LYS A 119 -25.68 -9.31 -12.43
C LYS A 119 -26.24 -7.95 -11.98
N GLY A 120 -25.66 -7.36 -10.95
CA GLY A 120 -26.14 -6.12 -10.33
C GLY A 120 -25.68 -4.84 -11.02
N ILE A 121 -24.67 -4.91 -11.90
CA ILE A 121 -24.09 -3.76 -12.59
C ILE A 121 -24.52 -3.80 -14.07
N ALA A 122 -25.10 -2.71 -14.56
CA ALA A 122 -25.53 -2.61 -15.96
C ALA A 122 -24.39 -2.28 -16.94
N GLY A 123 -23.22 -1.90 -16.41
CA GLY A 123 -22.01 -1.56 -17.16
C GLY A 123 -20.97 -2.68 -17.20
N GLU A 124 -19.83 -2.40 -17.82
CA GLU A 124 -18.72 -3.35 -17.92
C GLU A 124 -17.85 -3.34 -16.65
N LEU A 125 -17.43 -4.53 -16.21
CA LEU A 125 -16.43 -4.68 -15.16
C LEU A 125 -15.09 -5.05 -15.80
N ILE A 126 -14.19 -4.08 -15.91
CA ILE A 126 -12.94 -4.20 -16.65
C ILE A 126 -11.86 -4.80 -15.75
N ASN A 127 -11.27 -5.91 -16.19
CA ASN A 127 -10.19 -6.60 -15.50
C ASN A 127 -8.89 -6.53 -16.31
N LEU A 128 -7.81 -6.07 -15.67
CA LEU A 128 -6.49 -5.93 -16.27
C LEU A 128 -5.47 -6.95 -15.74
N SER A 129 -5.92 -7.92 -14.95
CA SER A 129 -5.01 -8.85 -14.30
C SER A 129 -4.28 -9.74 -15.32
N GLU A 130 -3.02 -10.05 -15.05
CA GLU A 130 -2.34 -11.19 -15.67
C GLU A 130 -3.12 -12.47 -15.36
N ASN A 131 -3.34 -13.29 -16.39
CA ASN A 131 -4.04 -14.56 -16.25
C ASN A 131 -3.05 -15.65 -15.82
N GLU A 132 -3.24 -16.18 -14.61
CA GLU A 132 -2.33 -17.14 -13.99
C GLU A 132 -2.96 -18.53 -13.91
N ASP A 133 -2.16 -19.56 -14.19
CA ASP A 133 -2.59 -20.95 -14.13
C ASP A 133 -3.14 -21.31 -12.74
N GLY A 134 -4.30 -21.95 -12.71
CA GLY A 134 -4.99 -22.33 -11.47
C GLY A 134 -5.79 -21.22 -10.81
N TYR A 135 -5.75 -19.99 -11.33
CA TYR A 135 -6.45 -18.84 -10.77
C TYR A 135 -7.36 -18.18 -11.83
N PRO A 136 -8.50 -18.80 -12.19
CA PRO A 136 -9.35 -18.29 -13.26
C PRO A 136 -9.97 -16.94 -12.89
N ILE A 137 -9.96 -15.99 -13.82
CA ILE A 137 -10.67 -14.71 -13.66
C ILE A 137 -12.18 -14.99 -13.52
N PRO A 138 -12.90 -14.33 -12.58
CA PRO A 138 -14.34 -14.50 -12.42
C PRO A 138 -15.11 -14.28 -13.73
N LYS A 139 -16.10 -15.14 -13.99
CA LYS A 139 -16.95 -15.04 -15.18
C LYS A 139 -17.74 -13.73 -15.19
N GLY A 140 -17.86 -13.12 -16.37
CA GLY A 140 -18.58 -11.86 -16.56
C GLY A 140 -17.73 -10.61 -16.45
N LEU A 141 -16.44 -10.74 -16.10
CA LEU A 141 -15.47 -9.65 -16.23
C LEU A 141 -14.96 -9.55 -17.66
N VAL A 142 -14.76 -8.32 -18.14
CA VAL A 142 -14.13 -8.05 -19.44
C VAL A 142 -12.61 -8.04 -19.22
N GLY A 143 -11.94 -9.11 -19.62
CA GLY A 143 -10.48 -9.24 -19.49
C GLY A 143 -9.75 -8.54 -20.63
N LEU A 144 -9.01 -7.47 -20.32
CA LEU A 144 -8.11 -6.79 -21.28
C LEU A 144 -6.63 -7.18 -21.10
N GLY A 145 -6.31 -7.84 -19.99
CA GLY A 145 -4.93 -8.18 -19.61
C GLY A 145 -4.11 -6.96 -19.19
N PRO A 146 -2.83 -7.17 -18.84
CA PRO A 146 -1.94 -6.10 -18.39
C PRO A 146 -1.81 -4.98 -19.44
N GLN A 147 -1.81 -3.74 -18.97
CA GLN A 147 -1.71 -2.55 -19.80
C GLN A 147 -0.40 -1.82 -19.51
N ASP A 148 0.12 -1.10 -20.51
CA ASP A 148 1.13 -0.09 -20.23
C ASP A 148 0.54 1.12 -19.50
N ARG A 149 1.40 2.03 -19.07
CA ARG A 149 1.01 3.19 -18.25
C ARG A 149 0.04 4.14 -18.99
N GLU A 150 0.23 4.33 -20.29
CA GLU A 150 -0.60 5.27 -21.08
C GLU A 150 -1.98 4.66 -21.31
N ALA A 151 -2.05 3.40 -21.74
CA ALA A 151 -3.30 2.68 -21.91
C ALA A 151 -4.08 2.58 -20.59
N TYR A 152 -3.40 2.31 -19.46
CA TYR A 152 -4.03 2.31 -18.13
C TYR A 152 -4.62 3.68 -17.76
N SER A 153 -3.89 4.76 -18.03
CA SER A 153 -4.36 6.14 -17.79
C SER A 153 -5.61 6.47 -18.62
N LEU A 154 -5.63 6.07 -19.90
CA LEU A 154 -6.81 6.22 -20.77
C LEU A 154 -8.00 5.41 -20.26
N LEU A 155 -7.78 4.17 -19.79
CA LEU A 155 -8.83 3.34 -19.20
C LEU A 155 -9.39 3.94 -17.92
N LEU A 156 -8.55 4.49 -17.04
CA LEU A 156 -9.00 5.20 -15.84
C LEU A 156 -9.88 6.38 -16.24
N ARG A 157 -9.37 7.27 -17.08
CA ARG A 157 -10.09 8.44 -17.59
C ARG A 157 -11.46 8.10 -18.18
N ASP A 158 -11.55 6.99 -18.91
CA ASP A 158 -12.80 6.54 -19.55
C ASP A 158 -13.76 5.84 -18.57
N SER A 159 -13.33 5.50 -17.35
CA SER A 159 -14.12 4.76 -16.35
C SER A 159 -14.92 5.67 -15.42
N LYS A 160 -16.08 5.18 -14.94
CA LYS A 160 -16.92 5.90 -13.97
C LYS A 160 -16.56 5.62 -12.51
N ALA A 161 -15.94 4.49 -12.22
CA ALA A 161 -15.46 4.17 -10.88
C ALA A 161 -14.30 3.16 -10.97
N SER A 162 -13.55 3.04 -9.87
CA SER A 162 -12.58 1.98 -9.68
C SER A 162 -12.92 1.15 -8.44
N LEU A 163 -12.86 -0.18 -8.56
CA LEU A 163 -13.24 -1.12 -7.50
C LEU A 163 -12.04 -1.93 -7.02
N GLY A 164 -11.72 -1.75 -5.74
CA GLY A 164 -10.81 -2.59 -4.99
C GLY A 164 -11.43 -3.95 -4.60
N ILE A 165 -10.61 -5.00 -4.60
CA ILE A 165 -11.01 -6.37 -4.24
C ILE A 165 -10.31 -6.90 -2.98
N GLY A 166 -9.50 -6.06 -2.33
CA GLY A 166 -8.69 -6.37 -1.14
C GLY A 166 -7.19 -6.40 -1.42
N HIS A 167 -6.78 -6.90 -2.59
CA HIS A 167 -5.39 -6.94 -3.03
C HIS A 167 -5.24 -6.41 -4.47
N PRO A 168 -4.13 -5.71 -4.80
CA PRO A 168 -3.02 -5.36 -3.92
C PRO A 168 -3.40 -4.32 -2.86
N GLN A 169 -2.76 -4.40 -1.70
CA GLN A 169 -2.94 -3.44 -0.61
C GLN A 169 -1.98 -2.27 -0.77
N LEU A 170 -2.40 -1.08 -0.36
CA LEU A 170 -1.62 0.16 -0.39
C LEU A 170 -0.99 0.45 -1.77
N SER A 171 -1.60 -0.02 -2.85
CA SER A 171 -1.12 0.25 -4.21
C SER A 171 -1.36 1.70 -4.61
N THR A 172 -0.66 2.18 -5.63
CA THR A 172 -0.83 3.55 -6.14
C THR A 172 -2.11 3.74 -6.96
N GLY A 173 -2.77 2.64 -7.36
CA GLY A 173 -3.95 2.64 -8.25
C GLY A 173 -5.11 3.54 -7.81
N PRO A 174 -5.47 3.60 -6.50
CA PRO A 174 -6.48 4.54 -6.02
C PRO A 174 -6.12 6.00 -6.24
N TYR A 175 -4.87 6.40 -6.03
CA TYR A 175 -4.42 7.78 -6.29
C TYR A 175 -4.43 8.11 -7.79
N ALA A 176 -4.00 7.18 -8.63
CA ALA A 176 -4.10 7.33 -10.09
C ALA A 176 -5.57 7.49 -10.53
N SER A 177 -6.50 6.75 -9.93
CA SER A 177 -7.93 6.89 -10.20
C SER A 177 -8.44 8.29 -9.85
N LEU A 178 -8.14 8.78 -8.64
CA LEU A 178 -8.57 10.10 -8.20
C LEU A 178 -8.01 11.23 -9.05
N CYS A 179 -6.76 11.13 -9.52
CA CYS A 179 -6.20 12.16 -10.40
C CYS A 179 -6.77 12.14 -11.82
N HIS A 180 -7.51 11.10 -12.20
CA HIS A 180 -8.37 11.10 -13.39
C HIS A 180 -9.84 11.43 -13.07
N GLY A 181 -10.14 11.85 -11.83
CA GLY A 181 -11.50 12.15 -11.38
C GLY A 181 -12.38 10.90 -11.32
N VAL A 182 -11.80 9.73 -11.03
CA VAL A 182 -12.51 8.45 -10.91
C VAL A 182 -12.62 8.09 -9.43
N PRO A 183 -13.84 8.04 -8.85
CA PRO A 183 -14.00 7.67 -7.46
C PRO A 183 -13.60 6.21 -7.24
N VAL A 184 -13.07 5.93 -6.06
CA VAL A 184 -12.55 4.61 -5.69
C VAL A 184 -13.42 3.95 -4.64
N ILE A 185 -13.66 2.65 -4.80
CA ILE A 185 -14.43 1.83 -3.87
C ILE A 185 -13.47 0.83 -3.25
N LEU A 186 -13.28 0.88 -1.94
CA LEU A 186 -12.25 0.15 -1.24
C LEU A 186 -12.85 -0.71 -0.12
N PRO A 187 -12.57 -2.01 -0.09
CA PRO A 187 -13.05 -2.88 0.97
C PRO A 187 -12.25 -2.70 2.26
N PHE A 188 -12.93 -2.92 3.39
CA PHE A 188 -12.33 -2.98 4.72
C PHE A 188 -13.10 -3.94 5.65
N LYS A 189 -12.51 -4.26 6.81
CA LYS A 189 -13.04 -5.14 7.84
C LYS A 189 -13.35 -4.36 9.12
N SER A 190 -14.64 -4.09 9.36
CA SER A 190 -15.10 -3.17 10.40
C SER A 190 -14.89 -3.64 11.84
N ARG A 191 -14.75 -4.95 12.08
CA ARG A 191 -14.61 -5.49 13.45
C ARG A 191 -13.33 -5.04 14.15
N ARG A 192 -12.30 -4.64 13.38
CA ARG A 192 -10.97 -4.30 13.91
C ARG A 192 -10.42 -2.98 13.41
N CYS A 193 -11.02 -2.36 12.41
CA CYS A 193 -10.59 -1.06 11.91
C CYS A 193 -11.81 -0.29 11.38
N PRO A 194 -11.97 1.00 11.74
CA PRO A 194 -13.07 1.81 11.23
C PRO A 194 -12.88 2.11 9.74
N ALA A 195 -13.97 2.45 9.03
CA ALA A 195 -13.93 2.78 7.59
C ALA A 195 -12.90 3.86 7.24
N HIS A 196 -12.76 4.86 8.11
CA HIS A 196 -11.81 5.97 7.99
C HIS A 196 -10.90 5.99 9.23
N PRO A 197 -9.84 5.16 9.26
CA PRO A 197 -8.91 5.14 10.37
C PRO A 197 -8.05 6.41 10.35
N PRO A 198 -7.66 6.97 11.52
CA PRO A 198 -6.69 8.06 11.54
C PRO A 198 -5.33 7.59 11.02
N SER A 199 -4.54 8.50 10.42
CA SER A 199 -3.19 8.18 9.90
C SER A 199 -2.20 7.73 10.99
N THR A 200 -2.53 7.99 12.26
CA THR A 200 -1.77 7.54 13.44
C THR A 200 -2.10 6.11 13.89
N ASP A 201 -3.02 5.43 13.22
CA ASP A 201 -3.39 4.04 13.53
C ASP A 201 -2.88 3.07 12.47
N TRP A 202 -2.19 2.02 12.91
CA TRP A 202 -1.66 0.96 12.06
C TRP A 202 -2.74 0.12 11.40
N CYS A 203 -3.98 0.12 11.90
CA CYS A 203 -5.04 -0.74 11.35
C CYS A 203 -5.34 -0.43 9.86
N GLY A 204 -5.08 0.81 9.40
CA GLY A 204 -5.20 1.20 7.99
C GLY A 204 -4.05 0.76 7.09
N PHE A 205 -2.89 0.41 7.66
CA PHE A 205 -1.65 0.13 6.92
C PHE A 205 -1.19 -1.33 7.03
N THR A 206 -1.77 -2.10 7.96
CA THR A 206 -1.28 -3.44 8.29
C THR A 206 -1.74 -4.49 7.28
N GLY A 207 -0.88 -4.71 6.29
CA GLY A 207 -1.15 -5.63 5.17
C GLY A 207 -1.44 -7.07 5.61
N ASN A 208 -0.65 -7.61 6.54
CA ASN A 208 -0.81 -8.98 7.06
C ASN A 208 -2.17 -9.28 7.70
N LEU A 209 -2.86 -8.29 8.28
CA LEU A 209 -4.16 -8.47 8.90
C LEU A 209 -5.31 -8.32 7.90
N ASN A 210 -5.02 -7.85 6.68
CA ASN A 210 -6.02 -7.64 5.63
C ASN A 210 -7.25 -6.90 6.18
N LEU A 211 -7.03 -5.77 6.87
CA LEU A 211 -8.09 -4.96 7.47
C LEU A 211 -8.58 -3.85 6.54
N HIS A 212 -7.68 -3.22 5.80
CA HIS A 212 -7.99 -2.26 4.75
C HIS A 212 -7.26 -2.61 3.47
N GLN A 213 -7.91 -2.43 2.32
CA GLN A 213 -7.17 -2.46 1.06
C GLN A 213 -6.22 -1.26 0.98
N HIS A 214 -6.68 -0.07 1.37
CA HIS A 214 -5.87 1.13 1.24
C HIS A 214 -6.23 2.19 2.31
N GLY A 215 -5.76 1.99 3.55
CA GLY A 215 -6.09 2.90 4.66
C GLY A 215 -5.46 4.29 4.57
N ALA A 216 -4.34 4.46 3.85
CA ALA A 216 -3.69 5.76 3.70
C ALA A 216 -4.64 6.82 3.09
N ILE A 217 -5.30 6.47 1.97
CA ILE A 217 -6.27 7.36 1.32
C ILE A 217 -7.60 7.45 2.08
N ALA A 218 -8.02 6.36 2.74
CA ALA A 218 -9.23 6.35 3.55
C ALA A 218 -9.09 7.23 4.81
N SER A 219 -7.86 7.47 5.28
CA SER A 219 -7.58 8.36 6.41
C SER A 219 -7.70 9.85 6.06
N THR A 220 -7.66 10.21 4.77
CA THR A 220 -7.63 11.60 4.31
C THR A 220 -8.87 12.00 3.52
N LEU A 221 -9.54 11.05 2.87
CA LEU A 221 -10.72 11.30 2.04
C LEU A 221 -11.90 10.41 2.41
N SER A 222 -13.09 10.95 2.18
CA SER A 222 -14.38 10.27 2.30
C SER A 222 -15.13 10.29 0.97
N GLU A 223 -16.39 9.83 0.97
CA GLU A 223 -17.31 10.10 -0.12
C GLU A 223 -17.36 11.62 -0.40
N PRO A 224 -17.41 12.06 -1.68
CA PRO A 224 -17.65 11.24 -2.87
C PRO A 224 -16.38 10.66 -3.53
N PHE A 225 -15.19 10.84 -2.97
CA PHE A 225 -13.93 10.40 -3.58
C PHE A 225 -13.60 8.94 -3.27
N VAL A 226 -13.76 8.57 -2.00
CA VAL A 226 -13.42 7.24 -1.47
C VAL A 226 -14.65 6.63 -0.80
N TYR A 227 -15.16 5.56 -1.40
CA TYR A 227 -16.26 4.76 -0.87
C TYR A 227 -15.72 3.56 -0.13
N MET A 228 -16.07 3.39 1.14
CA MET A 228 -15.60 2.27 1.96
C MET A 228 -16.68 1.18 2.06
N VAL A 229 -16.34 -0.04 1.67
CA VAL A 229 -17.25 -1.20 1.72
C VAL A 229 -16.83 -2.16 2.82
N ASP A 230 -17.71 -2.33 3.81
CA ASP A 230 -17.50 -3.31 4.87
C ASP A 230 -17.80 -4.72 4.37
N VAL A 231 -16.79 -5.59 4.36
CA VAL A 231 -16.93 -6.97 3.90
C VAL A 231 -17.32 -7.95 5.00
N GLU A 232 -17.36 -7.52 6.27
CA GLU A 232 -17.72 -8.36 7.41
C GLU A 232 -19.21 -8.24 7.76
N GLU A 233 -19.72 -7.02 7.93
CA GLU A 233 -21.08 -6.81 8.45
C GLU A 233 -22.09 -6.36 7.40
N ARG A 234 -21.68 -5.61 6.37
CA ARG A 234 -22.57 -5.07 5.32
C ARG A 234 -22.33 -5.67 3.94
N LYS A 235 -22.37 -7.02 3.89
CA LYS A 235 -22.05 -7.81 2.68
C LYS A 235 -22.95 -7.53 1.48
N ASP A 236 -24.14 -6.96 1.66
CA ASP A 236 -25.08 -6.73 0.56
C ASP A 236 -25.00 -5.31 -0.04
N ASP A 237 -24.17 -4.42 0.52
CA ASP A 237 -24.12 -2.99 0.15
C ASP A 237 -23.17 -2.66 -1.02
N LEU A 238 -22.44 -3.66 -1.53
CA LEU A 238 -21.41 -3.42 -2.55
C LEU A 238 -21.98 -2.94 -3.89
N VAL A 239 -23.02 -3.59 -4.42
CA VAL A 239 -23.61 -3.21 -5.71
C VAL A 239 -24.20 -1.81 -5.65
N ALA A 240 -24.90 -1.48 -4.56
CA ALA A 240 -25.45 -0.14 -4.34
C ALA A 240 -24.35 0.92 -4.22
N THR A 241 -23.24 0.60 -3.55
CA THR A 241 -22.08 1.49 -3.44
C THR A 241 -21.38 1.70 -4.78
N ILE A 242 -21.22 0.65 -5.60
CA ILE A 242 -20.69 0.78 -6.97
C ILE A 242 -21.59 1.71 -7.79
N TRP A 243 -22.90 1.52 -7.73
CA TRP A 243 -23.87 2.40 -8.41
C TRP A 243 -23.80 3.85 -7.94
N ARG A 244 -23.64 4.09 -6.64
CA ARG A 244 -23.50 5.43 -6.07
C ARG A 244 -22.23 6.09 -6.62
N ALA A 245 -21.09 5.41 -6.55
CA ALA A 245 -19.82 5.90 -7.09
C ALA A 245 -19.90 6.21 -8.60
N MET A 246 -20.49 5.33 -9.41
CA MET A 246 -20.65 5.56 -10.85
C MET A 246 -21.54 6.76 -11.19
N LYS A 247 -22.48 7.13 -10.31
CA LYS A 247 -23.44 8.23 -10.51
C LYS A 247 -22.99 9.55 -9.90
N THR A 248 -21.89 9.56 -9.15
CA THR A 248 -21.40 10.75 -8.45
C THR A 248 -20.08 11.19 -9.07
N PRO A 249 -20.12 12.16 -10.00
CA PRO A 249 -18.92 12.82 -10.49
C PRO A 249 -18.03 13.35 -9.39
N ILE A 250 -16.73 13.29 -9.61
CA ILE A 250 -15.75 14.02 -8.81
C ILE A 250 -14.82 14.79 -9.74
N GLU A 251 -14.32 15.92 -9.24
CA GLU A 251 -13.21 16.60 -9.89
C GLU A 251 -11.92 15.79 -9.69
N PRO A 252 -11.01 15.80 -10.68
CA PRO A 252 -9.68 15.24 -10.51
C PRO A 252 -8.95 15.81 -9.30
N ILE A 253 -8.34 14.95 -8.49
CA ILE A 253 -7.48 15.35 -7.36
C ILE A 253 -6.05 14.94 -7.65
N VAL A 254 -5.16 15.93 -7.72
CA VAL A 254 -3.72 15.72 -7.57
C VAL A 254 -3.33 16.12 -6.16
N PHE A 255 -2.83 15.16 -5.41
CA PHE A 255 -2.43 15.37 -4.02
C PHE A 255 -1.19 16.28 -3.96
N PRO A 256 -1.22 17.43 -3.27
CA PRO A 256 -0.10 18.36 -3.22
C PRO A 256 1.22 17.72 -2.75
N GLU A 257 1.13 16.74 -1.85
CA GLU A 257 2.25 15.98 -1.34
C GLU A 257 2.85 14.99 -2.35
N MET A 258 2.14 14.65 -3.42
CA MET A 258 2.60 13.73 -4.48
C MET A 258 3.17 14.46 -5.71
N THR A 259 3.40 15.78 -5.61
CA THR A 259 4.08 16.56 -6.65
C THR A 259 5.59 16.29 -6.64
N VAL A 260 6.27 16.55 -7.78
CA VAL A 260 7.74 16.42 -7.87
C VAL A 260 8.40 17.38 -6.90
N GLU A 261 7.85 18.59 -6.77
CA GLU A 261 8.35 19.64 -5.90
C GLU A 261 8.24 19.22 -4.43
N ALA A 262 7.09 18.69 -4.00
CA ALA A 262 6.90 18.25 -2.62
C ALA A 262 7.78 17.03 -2.29
N LEU A 263 7.90 16.07 -3.22
CA LEU A 263 8.79 14.93 -3.05
C LEU A 263 10.26 15.37 -2.95
N THR A 264 10.69 16.28 -3.82
CA THR A 264 12.06 16.83 -3.82
C THR A 264 12.36 17.51 -2.49
N ARG A 265 11.44 18.34 -1.98
CA ARG A 265 11.60 18.96 -0.65
C ARG A 265 11.73 17.93 0.46
N ARG A 266 10.90 16.87 0.48
CA ARG A 266 11.03 15.81 1.49
C ARG A 266 12.37 15.08 1.40
N VAL A 267 12.87 14.84 0.19
CA VAL A 267 14.21 14.25 -0.01
C VAL A 267 15.30 15.21 0.48
N GLU A 268 15.19 16.50 0.20
CA GLU A 268 16.12 17.52 0.71
C GLU A 268 16.07 17.56 2.25
N ASP A 269 14.88 17.67 2.85
CA ASP A 269 14.67 17.66 4.30
C ASP A 269 15.31 16.42 4.94
N TYR A 270 15.18 15.26 4.30
CA TYR A 270 15.81 14.02 4.75
C TYR A 270 17.35 14.12 4.82
N PHE A 271 17.98 14.76 3.83
CA PHE A 271 19.43 14.94 3.79
C PHE A 271 19.94 16.05 4.72
N HIS A 272 19.07 16.97 5.15
CA HIS A 272 19.41 18.01 6.13
C HIS A 272 19.41 17.50 7.58
N ILE A 273 18.87 16.31 7.84
CA ILE A 273 18.91 15.70 9.17
C ILE A 273 20.36 15.30 9.51
N ASP A 274 20.84 15.73 10.69
CA ASP A 274 22.09 15.22 11.25
C ASP A 274 21.88 13.79 11.77
N TRP A 275 21.90 12.84 10.84
CA TRP A 275 21.72 11.42 11.14
C TRP A 275 22.81 10.89 12.07
N LYS A 276 24.00 11.50 12.06
CA LYS A 276 25.12 11.08 12.90
C LYS A 276 24.82 11.39 14.36
N GLU A 277 24.42 12.63 14.65
CA GLU A 277 24.02 13.04 15.98
C GLU A 277 22.75 12.31 16.44
N LEU A 278 21.74 12.20 15.56
CA LEU A 278 20.49 11.51 15.88
C LEU A 278 20.72 10.03 16.21
N ALA A 279 21.58 9.34 15.46
CA ALA A 279 21.94 7.96 15.76
C ALA A 279 22.76 7.83 17.05
N ALA A 280 23.69 8.76 17.32
CA ALA A 280 24.48 8.75 18.56
C ALA A 280 23.58 8.89 19.80
N ARG A 281 22.60 9.83 19.76
CA ARG A 281 21.59 9.97 20.82
C ARG A 281 20.76 8.70 20.97
N ARG A 282 20.29 8.15 19.85
CA ARG A 282 19.47 6.93 19.88
C ARG A 282 20.21 5.72 20.44
N MET A 283 21.51 5.60 20.16
CA MET A 283 22.36 4.57 20.75
C MET A 283 22.54 4.79 22.26
N LEU A 284 22.77 6.04 22.69
CA LEU A 284 22.90 6.39 24.11
C LEU A 284 21.62 6.06 24.89
N ASP A 285 20.45 6.46 24.37
CA ASP A 285 19.13 6.17 24.96
C ASP A 285 18.89 4.67 25.17
N ARG A 286 19.47 3.84 24.29
CA ARG A 286 19.35 2.37 24.33
C ARG A 286 20.49 1.69 25.08
N GLY A 287 21.49 2.44 25.54
CA GLY A 287 22.69 1.89 26.17
C GLY A 287 23.55 1.04 25.24
N TRP A 288 23.58 1.37 23.94
CA TRP A 288 24.31 0.63 22.91
C TRP A 288 25.67 1.26 22.62
N ASN A 289 26.71 0.42 22.56
CA ASN A 289 28.05 0.83 22.15
C ASN A 289 28.33 0.56 20.66
N GLU A 290 27.63 -0.40 20.07
CA GLU A 290 27.63 -0.70 18.64
C GLU A 290 26.27 -1.26 18.21
N VAL A 291 25.94 -1.13 16.91
CA VAL A 291 24.77 -1.78 16.32
C VAL A 291 25.23 -2.99 15.53
N VAL A 292 25.16 -4.17 16.13
CA VAL A 292 25.40 -5.42 15.42
C VAL A 292 24.07 -5.92 14.88
N THR A 293 23.72 -5.58 13.64
CA THR A 293 22.38 -5.82 13.08
C THR A 293 21.91 -7.29 13.16
N GLN A 294 22.82 -8.24 12.97
CA GLN A 294 22.52 -9.68 13.00
C GLN A 294 22.40 -10.22 14.43
N GLU A 295 23.35 -9.89 15.32
CA GLU A 295 23.30 -10.30 16.73
C GLU A 295 22.19 -9.60 17.50
N PHE A 296 21.90 -8.34 17.17
CA PHE A 296 20.73 -7.62 17.67
C PHE A 296 19.46 -8.38 17.35
N MET A 297 19.27 -8.78 16.09
CA MET A 297 18.09 -9.54 15.67
C MET A 297 18.01 -10.87 16.43
N TYR A 298 19.11 -11.61 16.57
CA TYR A 298 19.13 -12.87 17.31
C TYR A 298 18.93 -12.72 18.82
N ALA A 299 19.60 -11.77 19.48
CA ALA A 299 19.45 -11.49 20.91
C ALA A 299 18.07 -10.90 21.24
N TRP A 300 17.50 -10.13 20.31
CA TRP A 300 16.14 -9.64 20.42
C TRP A 300 15.13 -10.80 20.27
N LEU A 301 15.32 -11.70 19.29
CA LEU A 301 14.52 -12.93 19.09
C LEU A 301 14.65 -13.91 20.28
N GLU A 302 15.80 -13.97 20.93
CA GLU A 302 16.04 -14.80 22.12
C GLU A 302 15.24 -14.29 23.33
N LYS A 303 15.13 -12.97 23.50
CA LYS A 303 14.31 -12.33 24.54
C LYS A 303 12.82 -12.30 24.22
N HIS A 304 12.46 -12.50 22.95
CA HIS A 304 11.08 -12.45 22.45
C HIS A 304 10.84 -13.63 21.51
N PRO A 305 10.83 -14.87 22.06
CA PRO A 305 10.80 -16.09 21.27
C PRO A 305 9.57 -16.15 20.37
N VAL A 306 9.80 -16.45 19.10
CA VAL A 306 8.75 -16.54 18.09
C VAL A 306 8.04 -17.89 18.23
N THR A 307 6.72 -17.88 18.23
CA THR A 307 5.93 -19.11 18.11
C THR A 307 5.82 -19.43 16.63
N PRO A 308 6.21 -20.63 16.17
CA PRO A 308 6.04 -21.01 14.78
C PRO A 308 4.55 -20.96 14.43
N GLN A 309 4.18 -20.23 13.38
CA GLN A 309 2.88 -20.45 12.73
C GLN A 309 3.09 -21.54 11.70
N ILE A 310 2.55 -22.71 12.00
CA ILE A 310 2.48 -23.87 11.10
C ILE A 310 1.69 -23.42 9.86
N PRO A 311 2.15 -23.75 8.64
CA PRO A 311 1.58 -23.28 7.38
C PRO A 311 0.11 -23.64 7.18
#